data_AF-A0A496SI81-F1
#
_entry.id   AF-A0A496SI81-F1
#
_cell.length_a   1.000
_cell.length_b   1.000
_cell.length_c   1.000
_cell.angle_alpha   90.00
_cell.angle_beta   90.00
_cell.angle_gamma   90.00
#
_symmetry.space_group_name_H-M   'P 1'
#
loop_
_entity.id
_entity.type
_entity.pdbx_description
1 polymer ?
#
loop_
_entity_poly.entity_id
_entity_poly.type
_entity_poly.pdbx_seq_one_letter_code
_entity_poly.pdbx_strand_id
1 'polypeptide(L)'
;MRFLWPSILLFPVLTFWVGVSFAEYETHPVENPLVTGTFMEYREGNPHHFHCGVDMVTSSSVDYPPRTVKNVEPGTVERIGGSEGDRTVTISHSDGTATVYRHLGEVYEYIN
;
A
#
# COMPACT_ATOMS: atom_id res chain seq x y z
N MET A 1 40.71 22.74 23.02
CA MET A 1 40.10 21.83 22.02
C MET A 1 39.50 20.64 22.75
N ARG A 2 38.24 20.76 23.20
CA ARG A 2 37.46 19.69 23.82
C ARG A 2 36.05 19.82 23.26
N PHE A 3 35.33 18.71 23.11
CA PHE A 3 33.92 18.63 22.68
C PHE A 3 33.62 18.46 21.18
N LEU A 4 34.28 17.52 20.48
CA LEU A 4 33.78 17.03 19.17
C LEU A 4 33.59 15.51 19.09
N TRP A 5 33.85 14.76 20.17
CA TRP A 5 33.91 13.30 20.13
C TRP A 5 32.58 12.54 20.39
N PRO A 6 31.56 13.05 21.11
CA PRO A 6 30.33 12.27 21.32
C PRO A 6 29.39 12.26 20.09
N SER A 7 29.49 13.24 19.19
CA SER A 7 28.60 13.40 18.04
C SER A 7 28.80 12.34 16.95
N ILE A 8 30.02 11.84 16.80
CA ILE A 8 30.39 10.86 15.75
C ILE A 8 29.83 9.47 16.05
N LEU A 9 29.61 9.13 17.34
CA LEU A 9 29.06 7.84 17.76
C LEU A 9 27.52 7.83 17.83
N LEU A 10 26.88 9.00 17.92
CA LEU A 10 25.42 9.13 17.94
C LEU A 10 24.78 8.95 16.55
N PHE A 11 25.49 9.35 15.49
CA PHE A 11 24.98 9.27 14.12
C PHE A 11 24.69 7.83 13.65
N PRO A 12 25.58 6.82 13.81
CA PRO A 12 25.31 5.45 13.38
C PRO A 12 24.17 4.79 14.18
N VAL A 13 24.03 5.13 15.47
CA VAL A 13 22.94 4.63 16.33
C VAL A 13 21.60 5.19 15.85
N LEU A 14 21.54 6.49 15.56
CA LEU A 14 20.32 7.10 15.02
C LEU A 14 19.94 6.50 13.66
N THR A 15 20.90 6.29 12.74
CA THR A 15 20.61 5.65 11.44
C THR A 15 20.18 4.19 11.58
N PHE A 16 20.70 3.46 12.56
CA PHE A 16 20.28 2.08 12.83
C PHE A 16 18.84 2.02 13.34
N TRP A 17 18.48 2.88 14.30
CA TRP A 17 17.11 2.95 14.81
C TRP A 17 16.11 3.41 13.76
N VAL A 18 16.46 4.39 12.92
CA VAL A 18 15.62 4.79 11.79
C VAL A 18 15.44 3.63 10.80
N GLY A 19 16.49 2.86 10.50
CA GLY A 19 16.41 1.70 9.60
C GLY A 19 15.57 0.54 10.12
N VAL A 20 15.62 0.25 11.43
CA VAL A 20 14.83 -0.83 12.04
C VAL A 20 13.33 -0.50 12.04
N SER A 21 12.94 0.77 12.21
CA SER A 21 11.53 1.18 12.16
C SER A 21 10.86 1.02 10.80
N PHE A 22 11.62 0.89 9.70
CA PHE A 22 11.05 0.65 8.36
C PHE A 22 10.94 -0.83 7.99
N ALA A 23 11.51 -1.74 8.80
CA ALA A 23 11.56 -3.17 8.49
C ALA A 23 10.34 -3.96 9.01
N GLU A 24 9.55 -3.38 9.91
CA GLU A 24 8.31 -3.97 10.40
C GLU A 24 7.13 -3.27 9.72
N TYR A 25 6.22 -4.05 9.13
CA TYR A 25 5.02 -3.65 8.37
C TYR A 25 5.18 -3.41 6.86
N GLU A 26 5.67 -4.41 6.13
CA GLU A 26 5.18 -4.63 4.77
C GLU A 26 4.16 -5.79 4.77
N THR A 27 2.97 -5.54 5.30
CA THR A 27 1.81 -6.37 4.95
C THR A 27 1.34 -5.93 3.56
N HIS A 28 1.85 -6.59 2.52
CA HIS A 28 1.36 -6.37 1.17
C HIS A 28 -0.08 -6.90 1.05
N PRO A 29 -1.01 -6.15 0.42
CA PRO A 29 -2.41 -6.57 0.31
C PRO A 29 -2.59 -7.80 -0.59
N VAL A 30 -1.57 -8.16 -1.38
CA VAL A 30 -1.57 -9.29 -2.28
C VAL A 30 -0.34 -10.15 -1.99
N GLU A 31 -0.52 -11.46 -1.93
CA GLU A 31 0.61 -12.39 -1.80
C GLU A 31 1.46 -12.37 -3.08
N ASN A 32 2.79 -12.24 -2.96
CA ASN A 32 3.76 -12.14 -4.06
C ASN A 32 3.38 -11.10 -5.13
N PRO A 33 3.26 -9.81 -4.77
CA PRO A 33 2.73 -8.80 -5.67
C PRO A 33 3.66 -8.57 -6.85
N LEU A 34 3.10 -8.56 -8.07
CA LEU A 34 3.78 -8.00 -9.24
C LEU A 34 3.31 -6.56 -9.41
N VAL A 35 4.18 -5.60 -9.07
CA VAL A 35 3.89 -4.17 -9.20
C VAL A 35 4.08 -3.73 -10.64
N THR A 36 3.05 -3.11 -11.22
CA THR A 36 3.03 -2.61 -12.61
C THR A 36 2.84 -1.10 -12.71
N GLY A 37 2.56 -0.44 -11.59
CA GLY A 37 2.39 1.00 -11.50
C GLY A 37 2.82 1.48 -10.14
N THR A 38 3.55 2.58 -10.09
CA THR A 38 4.09 3.13 -8.82
C THR A 38 3.46 4.46 -8.47
N PHE A 39 3.54 4.83 -7.19
CA PHE A 39 3.08 6.13 -6.73
C PHE A 39 3.90 7.24 -7.38
N MET A 40 3.23 8.32 -7.81
CA MET A 40 3.82 9.45 -8.54
C MET A 40 4.40 9.09 -9.91
N GLU A 41 4.08 7.92 -10.45
CA GLU A 41 4.37 7.62 -11.85
C GLU A 41 3.55 8.55 -12.76
N TYR A 42 4.22 9.22 -13.70
CA TYR A 42 3.54 10.04 -14.69
C TYR A 42 2.87 9.15 -15.73
N ARG A 43 1.54 9.27 -15.88
CA ARG A 43 0.75 8.52 -16.86
C ARG A 43 0.41 9.43 -18.04
N GLU A 44 0.94 9.07 -19.21
CA GLU A 44 0.54 9.68 -20.48
C GLU A 44 -0.87 9.21 -20.86
N GLY A 45 -1.78 10.14 -21.14
CA GLY A 45 -3.19 9.84 -21.40
C GLY A 45 -4.02 11.12 -21.54
N ASN A 46 -5.34 10.99 -21.62
CA ASN A 46 -6.26 12.13 -21.68
C ASN A 46 -7.29 12.08 -20.54
N PRO A 47 -7.09 12.79 -19.41
CA PRO A 47 -5.99 13.72 -19.12
C PRO A 47 -4.70 13.02 -18.62
N HIS A 48 -3.57 13.70 -18.84
CA HIS A 48 -2.31 13.40 -18.17
C HIS A 48 -2.46 13.57 -16.66
N HIS A 49 -1.90 12.65 -15.89
CA HIS A 49 -1.95 12.72 -14.43
C HIS A 49 -0.79 11.95 -13.80
N PHE A 50 -0.54 12.22 -12.51
CA PHE A 50 0.32 11.39 -11.68
C PHE A 50 -0.51 10.31 -11.01
N HIS A 51 -0.01 9.09 -11.02
CA HIS A 51 -0.66 7.97 -10.36
C HIS A 51 -0.65 8.15 -8.83
N CYS A 52 -1.82 8.07 -8.22
CA CYS A 52 -2.01 8.33 -6.79
C CYS A 52 -2.00 7.06 -5.91
N GLY A 53 -1.47 5.95 -6.43
CA GLY A 53 -1.41 4.67 -5.71
C GLY A 53 -0.35 3.73 -6.28
N VAL A 54 -0.52 2.44 -6.00
CA VAL A 54 0.33 1.36 -6.53
C VAL A 54 -0.57 0.36 -7.24
N ASP A 55 -0.22 -0.02 -8.46
CA ASP A 55 -0.96 -1.03 -9.22
C ASP A 55 -0.27 -2.38 -9.05
N MET A 56 -1.04 -3.38 -8.63
CA MET A 56 -0.58 -4.77 -8.48
C MET A 56 -1.40 -5.69 -9.37
N VAL A 57 -0.73 -6.58 -10.11
CA VAL A 57 -1.41 -7.58 -10.93
C VAL A 57 -1.98 -8.68 -10.03
N THR A 58 -3.30 -8.78 -10.01
CA THR A 58 -4.04 -9.82 -9.29
C THR A 58 -4.65 -10.86 -10.22
N SER A 59 -4.70 -10.58 -11.53
CA SER A 59 -5.01 -11.55 -12.59
C SER A 59 -4.44 -11.05 -13.92
N SER A 60 -3.72 -11.90 -14.63
CA SER A 60 -3.32 -11.65 -16.03
C SER A 60 -3.01 -12.96 -16.72
N SER A 61 -3.61 -13.20 -17.90
CA SER A 61 -3.44 -14.41 -18.71
C SER A 61 -3.44 -15.74 -17.92
N VAL A 62 -3.13 -16.85 -18.59
CA VAL A 62 -3.19 -18.21 -18.03
C VAL A 62 -2.19 -18.42 -16.87
N ASP A 63 -1.21 -17.53 -16.71
CA ASP A 63 -0.09 -17.69 -15.78
C ASP A 63 -0.27 -16.97 -14.43
N TYR A 64 -1.27 -16.09 -14.28
CA TYR A 64 -1.61 -15.45 -12.99
C TYR A 64 -3.10 -15.66 -12.65
N PRO A 65 -3.43 -16.71 -11.86
CA PRO A 65 -4.79 -16.91 -11.40
C PRO A 65 -5.25 -15.75 -10.50
N PRO A 66 -6.57 -15.46 -10.42
CA PRO A 66 -7.11 -14.43 -9.55
C PRO A 66 -6.62 -14.56 -8.10
N ARG A 67 -6.04 -13.49 -7.56
CA ARG A 67 -5.53 -13.45 -6.19
C ARG A 67 -6.47 -12.66 -5.28
N THR A 68 -6.64 -13.16 -4.06
CA THR A 68 -7.36 -12.45 -3.00
C THR A 68 -6.56 -11.24 -2.54
N VAL A 69 -7.19 -10.07 -2.59
CA VAL A 69 -6.68 -8.85 -1.96
C VAL A 69 -7.13 -8.86 -0.50
N LYS A 70 -6.19 -8.78 0.43
CA LYS A 70 -6.44 -8.70 1.86
C LYS A 70 -6.22 -7.28 2.34
N ASN A 71 -7.00 -6.90 3.35
CA ASN A 71 -6.80 -5.62 4.00
C ASN A 71 -5.46 -5.63 4.76
N VAL A 72 -4.65 -4.59 4.58
CA VAL A 72 -3.30 -4.47 5.15
C VAL A 72 -3.29 -4.13 6.63
N GLU A 73 -4.33 -3.43 7.10
CA GLU A 73 -4.44 -2.91 8.46
C GLU A 73 -5.90 -2.97 8.94
N PRO A 74 -6.19 -3.36 10.20
CA PRO A 74 -7.54 -3.30 10.75
C PRO A 74 -8.22 -1.94 10.55
N GLY A 75 -9.50 -1.96 10.23
CA GLY A 75 -10.27 -0.74 9.99
C GLY A 75 -11.75 -1.02 9.78
N THR A 76 -12.51 0.04 9.54
CA THR A 76 -13.95 -0.04 9.27
C THR A 76 -14.21 0.28 7.80
N VAL A 77 -15.00 -0.57 7.14
CA VAL A 77 -15.46 -0.32 5.77
C VAL A 77 -16.34 0.92 5.77
N GLU A 78 -15.84 2.00 5.21
CA GLU A 78 -16.57 3.28 5.12
C GLU A 78 -17.48 3.29 3.89
N ARG A 79 -16.99 2.75 2.78
CA ARG A 79 -17.69 2.78 1.50
C ARG A 79 -17.32 1.60 0.62
N ILE A 80 -18.35 1.00 0.02
CA ILE A 80 -18.23 0.13 -1.16
C ILE A 80 -18.93 0.85 -2.32
N GLY A 81 -18.22 1.07 -3.41
CA GLY A 81 -18.74 1.73 -4.61
C GLY A 81 -18.29 1.04 -5.91
N GLY A 82 -18.75 1.57 -7.05
CA GLY A 82 -18.45 1.01 -8.37
C GLY A 82 -19.49 0.01 -8.86
N SER A 83 -19.29 -0.52 -10.07
CA SER A 83 -20.10 -1.58 -10.67
C SER A 83 -19.44 -2.95 -10.47
N GLU A 84 -20.16 -4.02 -10.79
CA GLU A 84 -19.59 -5.36 -10.84
C GLU A 84 -18.36 -5.39 -11.78
N GLY A 85 -17.26 -6.00 -11.33
CA GLY A 85 -15.98 -6.03 -12.06
C GLY A 85 -15.10 -4.78 -11.91
N ASP A 86 -15.59 -3.70 -11.29
CA ASP A 86 -14.84 -2.46 -11.05
C ASP A 86 -15.19 -1.84 -9.68
N ARG A 87 -15.20 -2.67 -8.65
CA ARG A 87 -15.56 -2.25 -7.29
C ARG A 87 -14.41 -1.49 -6.64
N THR A 88 -14.79 -0.51 -5.82
CA THR A 88 -13.87 0.25 -4.97
C THR A 88 -14.29 0.10 -3.51
N VAL A 89 -13.34 -0.20 -2.64
CA VAL A 89 -13.55 -0.32 -1.19
C VAL A 89 -12.65 0.69 -0.48
N THR A 90 -13.24 1.49 0.40
CA THR A 90 -12.51 2.42 1.27
C THR A 90 -12.62 1.93 2.71
N ILE A 91 -11.47 1.77 3.37
CA ILE A 91 -11.37 1.34 4.76
C ILE A 91 -10.75 2.48 5.55
N SER A 92 -11.45 2.93 6.59
CA SER A 92 -10.97 3.96 7.52
C SER A 92 -10.22 3.31 8.69
N HIS A 93 -9.14 3.96 9.13
CA HIS A 93 -8.28 3.50 10.22
C HIS A 93 -8.39 4.44 11.43
N SER A 94 -7.98 3.93 12.60
CA SER A 94 -8.14 4.65 13.88
C SER A 94 -7.28 5.91 14.01
N ASP A 95 -6.23 6.04 13.20
CA ASP A 95 -5.35 7.21 13.14
C ASP A 95 -5.89 8.33 12.22
N GLY A 96 -7.07 8.12 11.62
CA GLY A 96 -7.70 9.05 10.69
C GLY A 96 -7.25 8.90 9.24
N THR A 97 -6.39 7.93 8.92
CA THR A 97 -6.05 7.58 7.55
C THR A 97 -7.09 6.63 6.94
N ALA A 98 -6.99 6.41 5.62
CA ALA A 98 -7.82 5.45 4.92
C ALA A 98 -7.04 4.75 3.81
N THR A 99 -7.29 3.44 3.65
CA THR A 99 -6.79 2.66 2.52
C THR A 99 -7.90 2.48 1.49
N VAL A 100 -7.56 2.63 0.21
CA VAL A 100 -8.51 2.49 -0.91
C VAL A 100 -8.05 1.38 -1.85
N TYR A 101 -8.92 0.38 -2.04
CA TYR A 101 -8.73 -0.71 -2.99
C TYR A 101 -9.65 -0.47 -4.19
N ARG A 102 -9.10 -0.45 -5.41
CA ARG A 102 -9.83 -0.16 -6.65
C ARG A 102 -9.73 -1.31 -7.65
N HIS A 103 -10.60 -1.29 -8.66
CA HIS A 103 -10.63 -2.28 -9.74
C HIS A 103 -10.83 -3.73 -9.23
N LEU A 104 -11.61 -3.87 -8.15
CA LEU A 104 -11.88 -5.18 -7.56
C LEU A 104 -13.00 -5.89 -8.34
N GLY A 105 -12.78 -7.16 -8.65
CA GLY A 105 -13.78 -8.03 -9.27
C GLY A 105 -14.95 -8.28 -8.31
N GLU A 106 -14.67 -8.86 -7.15
CA GLU A 106 -15.62 -9.22 -6.09
C GLU A 106 -15.13 -8.75 -4.73
N VAL A 107 -16.05 -8.51 -3.80
CA VAL A 107 -15.76 -8.04 -2.45
C VAL A 107 -16.50 -8.93 -1.45
N TYR A 108 -15.76 -9.40 -0.45
CA TYR A 108 -16.28 -10.21 0.65
C TYR A 108 -15.98 -9.49 1.96
N GLU A 109 -17.00 -9.24 2.77
CA GLU A 109 -16.85 -8.68 4.11
C GLU A 109 -17.07 -9.80 5.13
N TYR A 110 -16.03 -10.10 5.92
CA TYR A 110 -16.14 -11.03 7.05
C TYR A 110 -16.53 -10.24 8.29
N ILE A 111 -17.78 -10.35 8.69
CA ILE A 111 -18.26 -9.82 9.97
C ILE A 111 -17.91 -10.88 11.03
N ASN A 112 -16.97 -10.55 11.92
CA ASN A 112 -16.70 -11.31 13.14
C ASN A 112 -17.62 -10.84 14.27
#